data_AF-A0A183ATR0-F1
#
_entry.id   AF-A0A183ATR0-F1
#
_cell.length_a   1.000
_cell.length_b   1.000
_cell.length_c   1.000
_cell.angle_alpha   90.00
_cell.angle_beta   90.00
_cell.angle_gamma   90.00
#
_symmetry.space_group_name_H-M   'P 1'
#
loop_
_entity.id
_entity.type
_entity.pdbx_description
1 polymer ?
#
loop_
_entity_poly.entity_id
_entity_poly.type
_entity_poly.pdbx_seq_one_letter_code
_entity_poly.pdbx_strand_id
1 'polypeptide(L)'
;LFPKAAISDYLEISDHPVDNFARELTALEDLDNFVNSIWRVVEQCQTSQIAHNLFLARGRTSGLLRAILWPRRSVYTAKSLSPLDSVAMTNGDSYNIAVAELAGMFVVAGDEVAEQLVQHGGLFKALKHERLSSDVINHLIASLSRDKMQ
;
A
#
# COMPACT_ATOMS: atom_id res chain seq x y z
N LEU A 1 -4.24 13.65 2.64
CA LEU A 1 -2.94 13.18 3.18
C LEU A 1 -2.71 13.89 4.48
N PHE A 2 -2.28 13.17 5.51
CA PHE A 2 -2.06 13.68 6.86
C PHE A 2 -0.62 13.39 7.27
N PRO A 3 -0.02 14.15 8.19
CA PRO A 3 1.31 13.84 8.69
C PRO A 3 1.37 12.41 9.22
N LYS A 4 2.34 11.63 8.76
CA LYS A 4 2.55 10.28 9.27
C LYS A 4 3.14 10.38 10.66
N ALA A 5 2.49 9.74 11.64
CA ALA A 5 3.01 9.71 13.00
C ALA A 5 4.41 9.07 13.05
N ALA A 6 5.28 9.56 13.94
CA ALA A 6 6.64 9.07 14.22
C ALA A 6 7.71 9.24 13.12
N ILE A 7 7.38 9.70 11.91
CA ILE A 7 8.39 10.01 10.88
C ILE A 7 8.11 11.37 10.26
N SER A 8 8.93 12.36 10.62
CA SER A 8 8.90 13.66 9.97
C SER A 8 9.12 13.51 8.46
N ASP A 9 8.45 14.37 7.68
CA ASP A 9 8.49 14.44 6.22
C ASP A 9 7.59 13.47 5.46
N TYR A 10 7.09 12.40 6.08
CA TYR A 10 6.11 11.53 5.43
C TYR A 10 4.69 11.93 5.77
N LEU A 11 3.83 11.72 4.80
CA LEU A 11 2.39 11.80 4.93
C LEU A 11 1.80 10.38 4.88
N GLU A 12 0.50 10.27 5.13
CA GLU A 12 -0.28 9.06 4.92
C GLU A 12 -1.71 9.36 4.47
N ILE A 13 -2.34 8.37 3.86
CA ILE A 13 -3.77 8.32 3.62
C ILE A 13 -4.43 7.90 4.93
N SER A 14 -5.12 8.83 5.59
CA SER A 14 -5.90 8.52 6.79
C SER A 14 -6.97 7.48 6.53
N ASP A 15 -7.22 6.66 7.55
CA ASP A 15 -8.23 5.59 7.56
C ASP A 15 -8.05 4.52 6.48
N HIS A 16 -6.92 4.52 5.77
CA HIS A 16 -6.60 3.47 4.82
C HIS A 16 -6.32 2.15 5.59
N PRO A 17 -6.92 1.02 5.19
CA PRO A 17 -6.78 -0.25 5.92
C PRO A 17 -5.38 -0.86 5.91
N VAL A 18 -4.52 -0.40 4.99
CA VAL A 18 -3.12 -0.82 4.85
C VAL A 18 -2.22 0.36 5.16
N ASP A 19 -1.21 0.12 6.00
CA ASP A 19 -0.16 1.08 6.33
C ASP A 19 0.50 1.62 5.04
N ASN A 20 0.75 2.93 5.02
CA ASN A 20 1.25 3.60 3.83
C ASN A 20 2.19 4.76 4.15
N PHE A 21 3.01 5.11 3.18
CA PHE A 21 3.97 6.21 3.20
C PHE A 21 3.72 7.06 1.96
N ALA A 22 3.36 8.32 2.16
CA ALA A 22 3.06 9.24 1.10
C ALA A 22 3.97 10.47 1.11
N ARG A 23 4.28 11.01 -0.07
CA ARG A 23 4.97 12.28 -0.26
C ARG A 23 4.31 13.02 -1.42
N GLU A 24 4.29 14.34 -1.35
CA GLU A 24 3.84 15.19 -2.46
C GLU A 24 4.97 16.16 -2.80
N LEU A 25 5.38 16.17 -4.07
CA LEU A 25 6.34 17.13 -4.59
C LEU A 25 5.63 18.49 -4.68
N THR A 26 6.13 19.46 -3.93
CA THR A 26 5.52 20.81 -3.87
C THR A 26 6.23 21.80 -4.78
N ALA A 27 7.51 21.58 -5.08
CA ALA A 27 8.35 22.43 -5.92
C ALA A 27 9.37 21.56 -6.67
N LEU A 28 9.79 21.96 -7.88
CA LEU A 28 10.70 21.14 -8.71
C LEU A 28 12.12 21.08 -8.13
N GLU A 29 12.51 22.09 -7.37
CA GLU A 29 13.79 22.17 -6.68
C GLU A 29 13.95 21.09 -5.59
N ASP A 30 12.83 20.53 -5.11
CA ASP A 30 12.80 19.46 -4.10
C ASP A 30 12.73 18.06 -4.72
N LEU A 31 12.89 17.93 -6.05
CA LEU A 31 12.73 16.65 -6.76
C LEU A 31 13.69 15.58 -6.23
N ASP A 32 14.96 15.92 -6.02
CA ASP A 32 15.96 14.95 -5.53
C ASP A 32 15.61 14.45 -4.14
N ASN A 33 15.22 15.34 -3.24
CA ASN A 33 14.78 14.98 -1.89
C ASN A 33 13.49 14.15 -1.91
N PHE A 34 12.54 14.49 -2.79
CA PHE A 34 11.34 13.70 -3.01
C PHE A 34 11.70 12.27 -3.44
N VAL A 35 12.52 12.10 -4.48
CA VAL A 35 12.95 10.78 -4.98
C VAL A 35 13.71 10.02 -3.90
N ASN A 36 14.68 10.64 -3.24
CA ASN A 36 15.49 10.03 -2.19
C ASN A 36 14.62 9.56 -1.01
N SER A 37 13.62 10.35 -0.62
CA SER A 37 12.70 9.94 0.45
C SER A 37 11.85 8.72 0.07
N ILE A 38 11.36 8.63 -1.16
CA ILE A 38 10.65 7.44 -1.62
C ILE A 38 11.59 6.23 -1.69
N TRP A 39 12.81 6.44 -2.20
CA TRP A 39 13.81 5.38 -2.30
C TRP A 39 14.18 4.79 -0.94
N ARG A 40 14.32 5.60 0.11
CA ARG A 40 14.58 5.12 1.48
C ARG A 40 13.53 4.13 1.96
N VAL A 41 12.25 4.37 1.68
CA VAL A 41 11.18 3.43 2.06
C VAL A 41 11.28 2.13 1.25
N VAL A 42 11.54 2.24 -0.06
CA VAL A 42 11.75 1.08 -0.95
C VAL A 42 12.92 0.22 -0.47
N GLU A 43 14.06 0.85 -0.20
CA GLU A 43 15.29 0.18 0.24
C GLU A 43 15.10 -0.53 1.59
N GLN A 44 14.44 0.12 2.56
CA GLN A 44 14.15 -0.49 3.85
C GLN A 44 13.16 -1.67 3.72
N CYS A 45 12.18 -1.56 2.83
CA CYS A 45 11.30 -2.69 2.51
C CYS A 45 12.10 -3.85 1.90
N GLN A 46 12.95 -3.59 0.90
CA GLN A 46 13.75 -4.62 0.25
C GLN A 46 14.73 -5.30 1.21
N THR A 47 15.43 -4.52 2.04
CA THR A 47 16.34 -5.02 3.09
C THR A 47 15.62 -5.94 4.07
N SER A 48 14.37 -5.60 4.42
CA SER A 48 13.53 -6.38 5.33
C SER A 48 12.73 -7.49 4.63
N GLN A 49 12.95 -7.71 3.33
CA GLN A 49 12.20 -8.64 2.48
C GLN A 49 10.67 -8.42 2.50
N ILE A 50 10.26 -7.16 2.62
CA ILE A 50 8.88 -6.71 2.60
C ILE A 50 8.48 -6.37 1.16
N ALA A 51 7.42 -7.02 0.68
CA ALA A 51 6.81 -6.65 -0.59
C ALA A 51 6.19 -5.26 -0.49
N HIS A 52 6.22 -4.50 -1.59
CA HIS A 52 5.68 -3.14 -1.60
C HIS A 52 5.04 -2.81 -2.94
N ASN A 53 4.07 -1.90 -2.91
CA ASN A 53 3.52 -1.28 -4.11
C ASN A 53 3.77 0.23 -4.07
N LEU A 54 4.24 0.78 -5.18
CA LEU A 54 4.40 2.22 -5.38
C LEU A 54 3.36 2.71 -6.38
N PHE A 55 2.62 3.75 -6.01
CA PHE A 55 1.67 4.45 -6.85
C PHE A 55 2.07 5.90 -7.00
N LEU A 56 2.15 6.34 -8.25
CA LEU A 56 2.45 7.71 -8.63
C LEU A 56 1.23 8.32 -9.30
N ALA A 57 0.84 9.50 -8.87
CA ALA A 57 -0.26 10.26 -9.44
C ALA A 57 0.06 11.74 -9.45
N ARG A 58 -0.77 12.53 -10.14
CA ARG A 58 -0.68 13.98 -10.06
C ARG A 58 -1.16 14.46 -8.67
N GLY A 59 -0.31 15.21 -7.98
CA GLY A 59 -0.61 15.87 -6.72
C GLY A 59 -1.74 16.87 -6.90
N ARG A 60 -2.75 16.81 -6.01
CA ARG A 60 -3.92 17.67 -6.09
C ARG A 60 -3.57 19.13 -5.79
N THR A 61 -2.61 19.37 -4.90
CA THR A 61 -2.32 20.70 -4.36
C THR A 61 -1.31 21.43 -5.22
N SER A 62 -0.19 20.77 -5.56
CA SER A 62 0.88 21.37 -6.38
C SER A 62 0.66 21.18 -7.89
N GLY A 63 -0.16 20.21 -8.29
CA GLY A 63 -0.24 19.78 -9.69
C GLY A 63 0.98 19.00 -10.19
N LEU A 64 1.98 18.74 -9.33
CA LEU A 64 3.19 17.95 -9.60
C LEU A 64 2.96 16.48 -9.26
N LEU A 65 3.97 15.74 -8.77
CA LEU A 65 3.86 14.33 -8.43
C LEU A 65 3.45 14.11 -6.96
N ARG A 66 2.63 13.10 -6.74
CA ARG A 66 2.36 12.47 -5.45
C ARG A 66 2.76 11.01 -5.54
N ALA A 67 3.52 10.55 -4.56
CA ALA A 67 3.86 9.16 -4.38
C ALA A 67 3.17 8.60 -3.15
N ILE A 68 2.63 7.38 -3.26
CA ILE A 68 2.11 6.59 -2.16
C ILE A 68 2.72 5.20 -2.25
N LEU A 69 3.30 4.73 -1.16
CA LEU A 69 3.90 3.42 -1.05
C LEU A 69 3.19 2.62 0.04
N TRP A 70 2.76 1.40 -0.30
CA TRP A 70 2.18 0.45 0.65
C TRP A 70 3.12 -0.74 0.84
N PRO A 71 3.79 -0.84 1.99
CA PRO A 71 4.41 -2.08 2.42
C PRO A 71 3.30 -3.08 2.72
N ARG A 72 3.41 -4.28 2.17
CA ARG A 72 2.37 -5.29 2.24
C ARG A 72 2.94 -6.66 2.50
N ARG A 73 2.09 -7.53 3.03
CA ARG A 73 2.41 -8.95 3.17
C ARG A 73 2.73 -9.53 1.80
N SER A 74 3.85 -10.23 1.69
CA SER A 74 4.17 -11.01 0.49
C SER A 74 3.32 -12.28 0.49
N VAL A 75 2.60 -12.53 -0.61
CA VAL A 75 1.98 -13.82 -0.88
C VAL A 75 2.92 -14.55 -1.85
N TYR A 76 3.81 -15.38 -1.33
CA TYR A 76 4.78 -16.15 -2.14
C TYR A 76 4.11 -17.26 -2.99
N THR A 77 2.79 -17.43 -2.93
CA THR A 77 2.06 -18.37 -3.78
C THR A 77 1.63 -17.69 -5.07
N ALA A 78 1.89 -18.34 -6.21
CA ALA A 78 1.40 -17.90 -7.51
C ALA A 78 -0.11 -17.63 -7.44
N LYS A 79 -0.53 -16.51 -8.03
CA LYS A 79 -1.93 -16.08 -8.08
C LYS A 79 -2.73 -17.15 -8.84
N SER A 80 -3.51 -17.96 -8.14
CA SER A 80 -4.48 -18.85 -8.76
C SER A 80 -5.62 -17.99 -9.32
N LEU A 81 -5.64 -17.84 -10.65
CA LEU A 81 -6.80 -17.33 -11.38
C LEU A 81 -7.80 -18.48 -11.61
N SER A 82 -8.19 -19.19 -10.55
CA SER A 82 -9.20 -20.24 -10.66
C SER A 82 -10.54 -19.57 -11.01
N PRO A 83 -11.33 -20.14 -11.94
CA PRO A 83 -12.72 -19.74 -12.12
C PRO A 83 -13.45 -19.88 -10.79
N LEU A 84 -14.31 -18.90 -10.45
CA LEU A 84 -15.20 -18.98 -9.29
C LEU A 84 -16.19 -20.13 -9.48
N ASP A 85 -15.77 -21.36 -9.19
CA ASP A 85 -16.70 -22.42 -8.88
C ASP A 85 -17.16 -22.25 -7.44
N SER A 86 -18.47 -22.13 -7.29
CA SER A 86 -19.28 -21.66 -6.16
C SER A 86 -19.19 -22.45 -4.84
N VAL A 87 -18.03 -23.06 -4.54
CA VAL A 87 -17.78 -23.84 -3.31
C VAL A 87 -16.43 -23.51 -2.65
N ALA A 88 -15.52 -22.79 -3.32
CA ALA A 88 -14.14 -22.58 -2.85
C ALA A 88 -13.92 -21.45 -1.81
N MET A 89 -14.95 -20.66 -1.46
CA MET A 89 -14.80 -19.55 -0.50
C MET A 89 -14.97 -19.96 0.98
N THR A 90 -15.03 -21.27 1.27
CA THR A 90 -14.97 -21.76 2.66
C THR A 90 -13.54 -21.93 3.15
N ASN A 91 -12.53 -21.97 2.26
CA ASN A 91 -11.13 -22.14 2.61
C ASN A 91 -10.20 -21.35 1.67
N GLY A 92 -10.10 -20.03 1.86
CA GLY A 92 -8.84 -19.31 1.60
C GLY A 92 -8.56 -18.73 0.19
N ASP A 93 -9.49 -18.75 -0.76
CA ASP A 93 -9.27 -18.05 -2.04
C ASP A 93 -9.52 -16.53 -1.88
N SER A 94 -8.48 -15.78 -1.54
CA SER A 94 -8.54 -14.34 -1.30
C SER A 94 -8.54 -13.52 -2.61
N TYR A 95 -9.42 -12.53 -2.72
CA TYR A 95 -9.39 -11.53 -3.80
C TYR A 95 -8.00 -10.90 -3.94
N ASN A 96 -7.45 -10.93 -5.15
CA ASN A 96 -6.09 -10.46 -5.42
C ASN A 96 -6.00 -8.94 -5.33
N ILE A 97 -5.27 -8.43 -4.35
CA ILE A 97 -4.98 -7.00 -4.24
C ILE A 97 -3.69 -6.69 -5.01
N ALA A 98 -3.72 -5.74 -5.94
CA ALA A 98 -2.54 -5.11 -6.53
C ALA A 98 -2.52 -3.61 -6.17
N VAL A 99 -1.62 -2.86 -6.80
CA VAL A 99 -1.49 -1.42 -6.55
C VAL A 99 -2.77 -0.65 -6.92
N ALA A 100 -3.52 -1.11 -7.91
CA ALA A 100 -4.75 -0.48 -8.35
C ALA A 100 -5.83 -0.53 -7.27
N GLU A 101 -6.01 -1.70 -6.65
CA GLU A 101 -6.99 -1.92 -5.59
C GLU A 101 -6.63 -1.11 -4.32
N LEU A 102 -5.34 -1.02 -3.99
CA LEU A 102 -4.85 -0.15 -2.91
C LEU A 102 -5.10 1.33 -3.21
N ALA A 103 -5.08 1.73 -4.48
CA ALA A 103 -5.43 3.07 -4.93
C ALA A 103 -6.95 3.29 -5.05
N GLY A 104 -7.78 2.29 -4.71
CA GLY A 104 -9.25 2.37 -4.74
C GLY A 104 -9.89 1.93 -6.05
N MET A 105 -9.13 1.37 -6.99
CA MET A 105 -9.62 0.86 -8.26
C MET A 105 -9.73 -0.67 -8.20
N PHE A 106 -10.96 -1.19 -8.10
CA PHE A 106 -11.21 -2.62 -7.98
C PHE A 106 -11.58 -3.22 -9.34
N VAL A 107 -10.72 -4.11 -9.84
CA VAL A 107 -10.98 -4.85 -11.07
C VAL A 107 -11.67 -6.17 -10.74
N VAL A 108 -12.94 -6.27 -11.10
CA VAL A 108 -13.76 -7.47 -10.91
C VAL A 108 -13.98 -8.17 -12.23
N ALA A 109 -13.92 -9.51 -12.22
CA ALA A 109 -14.05 -10.32 -13.43
C ALA A 109 -15.51 -10.53 -13.87
N GLY A 110 -16.48 -10.24 -12.99
CA GLY A 110 -17.91 -10.42 -13.23
C GLY A 110 -18.75 -9.86 -12.09
N ASP A 111 -20.07 -9.81 -12.30
CA ASP A 111 -21.04 -9.22 -11.39
C ASP A 111 -21.08 -9.97 -10.04
N GLU A 112 -20.89 -11.29 -10.04
CA GLU A 112 -20.91 -12.11 -8.83
C GLU A 112 -19.76 -11.74 -7.87
N VAL A 113 -18.57 -11.45 -8.42
CA VAL A 113 -17.40 -11.02 -7.64
C VAL A 113 -17.64 -9.62 -7.07
N ALA A 114 -18.26 -8.75 -7.86
CA ALA A 114 -18.62 -7.41 -7.43
C ALA A 114 -19.60 -7.45 -6.25
N GLU A 115 -20.67 -8.25 -6.36
CA GLU A 115 -21.66 -8.44 -5.30
C GLU A 115 -21.01 -8.96 -4.01
N GLN A 116 -20.13 -9.95 -4.11
CA GLN A 116 -19.41 -10.51 -2.95
C GLN A 116 -18.51 -9.48 -2.25
N LEU A 117 -17.81 -8.63 -3.01
CA LEU A 117 -16.93 -7.60 -2.44
C LEU A 117 -17.72 -6.50 -1.71
N VAL A 118 -18.90 -6.15 -2.23
CA VAL A 118 -19.81 -5.15 -1.65
C VAL A 118 -20.45 -5.70 -0.37
N GLN A 119 -20.81 -6.98 -0.35
CA GLN A 119 -21.44 -7.59 0.80
C GLN A 119 -20.46 -7.78 1.98
N HIS A 120 -20.96 -7.62 3.21
CA HIS A 120 -20.26 -7.96 4.46
C HIS A 120 -18.86 -7.34 4.64
N GLY A 121 -18.59 -6.19 4.00
CA GLY A 121 -17.30 -5.51 4.04
C GLY A 121 -16.16 -6.31 3.40
N GLY A 122 -16.47 -7.14 2.39
CA GLY A 122 -15.49 -7.99 1.68
C GLY A 122 -14.29 -7.20 1.17
N LEU A 123 -14.51 -6.02 0.59
CA LEU A 123 -13.45 -5.11 0.14
C LEU A 123 -12.48 -4.72 1.24
N PHE A 124 -13.02 -4.28 2.39
CA PHE A 124 -12.19 -3.86 3.52
C PHE A 124 -11.42 -5.03 4.14
N LYS A 125 -12.04 -6.22 4.18
CA LYS A 125 -11.37 -7.45 4.63
C LYS A 125 -10.23 -7.85 3.70
N ALA A 126 -10.45 -7.78 2.38
CA ALA A 126 -9.42 -8.08 1.38
C ALA A 126 -8.22 -7.14 1.52
N LEU A 127 -8.46 -5.83 1.64
CA LEU A 127 -7.39 -4.86 1.88
C LEU A 127 -6.67 -5.11 3.21
N LYS A 128 -7.41 -5.39 4.30
CA LYS A 128 -6.81 -5.69 5.60
C LYS A 128 -5.92 -6.93 5.58
N HIS A 129 -6.20 -7.90 4.72
CA HIS A 129 -5.38 -9.11 4.59
C HIS A 129 -3.96 -8.81 4.08
N GLU A 130 -3.79 -7.70 3.36
CA GLU A 130 -2.50 -7.24 2.86
C GLU A 130 -1.65 -6.52 3.90
N ARG A 131 -2.26 -6.17 5.03
CA ARG A 131 -1.59 -5.43 6.10
C ARG A 131 -0.48 -6.28 6.71
N LEU A 132 0.67 -5.66 6.93
CA LEU A 132 1.74 -6.23 7.75
C LEU A 132 1.33 -6.26 9.23
N SER A 133 1.99 -7.11 10.03
CA SER A 133 1.80 -7.08 11.47
C SER A 133 2.31 -5.76 12.05
N SER A 134 1.73 -5.33 13.18
CA SER A 134 2.14 -4.10 13.86
C SER A 134 3.63 -4.08 14.18
N ASP A 135 4.22 -5.22 14.57
CA ASP A 135 5.64 -5.31 14.90
C ASP A 135 6.53 -5.03 13.68
N VAL A 136 6.17 -5.57 12.51
CA VAL A 136 6.91 -5.34 11.26
C VAL A 136 6.83 -3.88 10.84
N ILE A 137 5.63 -3.28 10.90
CA ILE A 137 5.45 -1.85 10.57
C ILE A 137 6.20 -0.96 11.55
N ASN A 138 6.11 -1.23 12.85
CA ASN A 138 6.82 -0.45 13.85
C ASN A 138 8.34 -0.53 13.66
N HIS A 139 8.85 -1.71 13.28
CA HIS A 139 10.27 -1.88 12.97
C HIS A 139 10.70 -1.07 11.75
N LEU A 140 9.91 -1.12 10.67
CA LEU A 140 10.14 -0.33 9.44
C LEU A 140 10.10 1.18 9.73
N ILE A 141 9.14 1.64 10.54
CA ILE A 141 9.04 3.04 10.97
C ILE A 141 10.30 3.43 11.76
N ALA A 142 10.72 2.58 12.69
CA ALA A 142 11.91 2.84 13.51
C ALA A 142 13.21 2.84 12.71
N SER A 143 13.34 2.05 11.62
CA SER A 143 14.52 2.12 10.76
C SER A 143 14.57 3.43 9.97
N LEU A 144 13.44 3.84 9.38
CA LEU A 144 13.33 5.07 8.61
C LEU A 144 13.61 6.34 9.44
N SER A 145 13.23 6.34 10.73
CA SER A 145 13.53 7.46 11.63
C SER A 145 15.00 7.53 12.07
N ARG A 146 15.72 6.39 12.09
CA ARG A 146 17.14 6.34 12.47
C ARG A 146 18.08 6.77 11.35
N ASP A 147 17.72 6.50 10.09
CA ASP A 147 18.47 6.95 8.90
C ASP A 147 18.50 8.48 8.72
N LYS A 148 17.82 9.27 9.57
CA LYS A 148 17.93 10.74 9.58
C LYS A 148 19.06 11.28 10.46
N MET A 149 19.70 10.43 11.27
CA MET A 149 20.72 10.84 12.25
C MET A 149 22.17 10.57 11.78
N GLN A 150 22.37 10.19 10.52
CA GLN A 150 23.66 10.09 9.86
C GLN A 150 23.76 11.14 8.76
#